data_AF-A0A5U2X1I3-F1
#
_entry.id   AF-A0A5U2X1I3-F1
#
_cell.length_a   1.000
_cell.length_b   1.000
_cell.length_c   1.000
_cell.angle_alpha   90.00
_cell.angle_beta   90.00
_cell.angle_gamma   90.00
#
_symmetry.space_group_name_H-M   'P 1'
#
loop_
_entity.id
_entity.type
_entity.pdbx_description
1 polymer ?
#
loop_
_entity_poly.entity_id
_entity_poly.type
_entity_poly.pdbx_seq_one_letter_code
_entity_poly.pdbx_strand_id
1 'polypeptide(L)'
;MSVPYLQLVAGTQEVTSTLVYLAGAESIPAFTPLMMNADGAMVPWDGAESGKAIYLTPHAIDPTKQPRAMVYKTGIFNIEMIRWPDTVITDQKKVAAFAGSGVSVQPLAKS
;
A
#
# COMPACT_ATOMS: atom_id res chain seq x y z
N MET A 1 28.29 7.44 -2.23
CA MET A 1 27.24 6.52 -2.73
C MET A 1 26.12 7.36 -3.27
N SER A 2 25.87 7.31 -4.57
CA SER A 2 24.66 7.91 -5.15
C SER A 2 23.48 7.03 -4.70
N VAL A 3 22.64 7.53 -3.82
CA VAL A 3 21.36 6.88 -3.53
C VAL A 3 20.52 7.02 -4.80
N PRO A 4 20.15 5.92 -5.49
CA PRO A 4 19.30 6.03 -6.65
C PRO A 4 17.98 6.65 -6.21
N TYR A 5 17.57 7.73 -6.88
CA TYR A 5 16.26 8.33 -6.66
C TYR A 5 15.20 7.32 -7.11
N LEU A 6 14.55 6.65 -6.17
CA LEU A 6 13.38 5.84 -6.50
C LEU A 6 12.15 6.72 -6.46
N GLN A 7 11.58 6.92 -7.65
CA GLN A 7 10.34 7.65 -7.81
C GLN A 7 9.18 6.82 -7.24
N LEU A 8 8.65 7.28 -6.11
CA LEU A 8 7.52 6.65 -5.43
C LEU A 8 6.19 6.94 -6.11
N VAL A 9 6.01 8.16 -6.62
CA VAL A 9 4.75 8.63 -7.20
C VAL A 9 4.84 8.52 -8.72
N ALA A 10 3.93 7.76 -9.32
CA ALA A 10 3.90 7.48 -10.75
C ALA A 10 2.86 8.32 -11.52
N GLY A 11 2.07 9.16 -10.83
CA GLY A 11 1.07 10.03 -11.46
C GLY A 11 0.95 11.39 -10.78
N THR A 12 -0.06 12.18 -11.17
CA THR A 12 -0.24 13.56 -10.70
C THR A 12 -1.33 13.73 -9.64
N GLN A 13 -2.00 12.63 -9.25
CA GLN A 13 -3.02 12.66 -8.19
C GLN A 13 -2.40 13.07 -6.85
N GLU A 14 -3.09 13.93 -6.12
CA GLU A 14 -2.66 14.37 -4.80
C GLU A 14 -2.53 13.19 -3.83
N VAL A 15 -1.37 13.12 -3.16
CA VAL A 15 -1.09 12.14 -2.12
C VAL A 15 -1.56 12.68 -0.78
N THR A 16 -2.71 12.18 -0.31
CA THR A 16 -3.26 12.52 1.02
C THR A 16 -3.13 11.33 1.96
N SER A 17 -2.96 11.64 3.25
CA SER A 17 -2.91 10.63 4.32
C SER A 17 -4.16 10.66 5.19
N THR A 18 -4.45 9.54 5.84
CA THR A 18 -5.54 9.44 6.81
C THR A 18 -5.12 8.56 7.99
N LEU A 19 -5.85 8.67 9.10
CA LEU A 19 -5.62 7.86 10.28
C LEU A 19 -6.46 6.59 10.20
N VAL A 20 -5.83 5.44 10.45
CA VAL A 20 -6.50 4.14 10.52
C VAL A 20 -6.13 3.40 11.79
N TYR A 21 -6.97 2.45 12.18
CA TYR A 21 -6.67 1.47 13.22
C TYR A 21 -6.08 0.23 12.58
N LEU A 22 -4.97 -0.26 13.12
CA LEU A 22 -4.29 -1.45 12.64
C LEU A 22 -4.49 -2.61 13.62
N ALA A 23 -4.58 -3.80 13.08
CA ALA A 23 -4.51 -5.05 13.82
C ALA A 23 -3.30 -5.86 13.34
N GLY A 24 -2.65 -6.56 14.26
CA GLY A 24 -1.50 -7.40 13.95
C GLY A 24 -0.53 -7.52 15.12
N ALA A 25 0.20 -8.63 15.15
CA ALA A 25 1.25 -8.88 16.14
C ALA A 25 2.67 -8.56 15.60
N GLU A 26 2.78 -8.26 14.31
CA GLU A 26 4.05 -8.10 13.62
C GLU A 26 4.21 -6.69 13.03
N SER A 27 5.46 -6.27 12.88
CA SER A 27 5.79 -4.99 12.26
C SER A 27 5.47 -5.02 10.77
N ILE A 28 4.60 -4.10 10.34
CA ILE A 28 4.18 -3.94 8.96
C ILE A 28 5.19 -3.01 8.28
N PRO A 29 5.91 -3.44 7.24
CA PRO A 29 6.90 -2.59 6.60
C PRO A 29 6.29 -1.42 5.83
N ALA A 30 7.15 -0.47 5.43
CA ALA A 30 6.77 0.62 4.53
C ALA A 30 6.33 0.09 3.15
N PHE A 31 5.42 0.83 2.51
CA PHE A 31 4.86 0.55 1.18
C PHE A 31 4.16 -0.82 1.09
N THR A 32 3.52 -1.24 2.18
CA THR A 32 2.72 -2.47 2.24
C THR A 32 1.25 -2.13 1.99
N PRO A 33 0.57 -2.79 1.03
CA PRO A 33 -0.87 -2.66 0.85
C PRO A 33 -1.64 -3.16 2.07
N LEU A 34 -2.68 -2.42 2.47
CA LEU A 34 -3.53 -2.77 3.61
C LEU A 34 -4.95 -3.10 3.14
N MET A 35 -5.54 -4.12 3.75
CA MET A 35 -6.95 -4.50 3.62
C MET A 35 -7.66 -4.40 4.96
N MET A 36 -8.98 -4.30 4.93
CA MET A 36 -9.80 -4.31 6.14
C MET A 36 -10.17 -5.75 6.50
N ASN A 37 -9.97 -6.13 7.77
CA ASN A 37 -10.40 -7.41 8.30
C ASN A 37 -11.91 -7.38 8.69
N ALA A 38 -12.43 -8.52 9.13
CA ALA A 38 -13.84 -8.64 9.54
C ALA A 38 -14.22 -7.74 10.73
N ASP A 39 -13.25 -7.39 11.58
CA ASP A 39 -13.44 -6.54 12.76
C ASP A 39 -13.34 -5.03 12.44
N GLY A 40 -13.09 -4.67 11.17
CA GLY A 40 -12.93 -3.28 10.72
C GLY A 40 -11.54 -2.68 10.96
N ALA A 41 -10.57 -3.47 11.39
CA ALA A 41 -9.17 -3.06 11.54
C ALA A 41 -8.37 -3.32 10.24
N MET A 42 -7.32 -2.52 10.03
CA MET A 42 -6.43 -2.66 8.89
C MET A 42 -5.34 -3.70 9.16
N VAL A 43 -5.17 -4.61 8.21
CA VAL A 43 -4.14 -5.66 8.20
C VAL A 43 -3.42 -5.65 6.85
N PRO A 44 -2.20 -6.22 6.73
CA PRO A 44 -1.57 -6.41 5.43
C PRO A 44 -2.48 -7.19 4.48
N TRP A 45 -2.57 -6.74 3.22
CA TRP A 45 -3.35 -7.44 2.19
C TRP A 45 -2.71 -8.79 1.85
N ASP A 46 -3.53 -9.84 1.74
CA ASP A 46 -3.09 -11.22 1.52
C ASP A 46 -2.86 -11.59 0.04
N GLY A 47 -3.31 -10.73 -0.89
CA GLY A 47 -3.19 -10.99 -2.33
C GLY A 47 -4.26 -11.92 -2.91
N ALA A 48 -5.23 -12.37 -2.11
CA ALA A 48 -6.25 -13.33 -2.54
C ALA A 48 -7.29 -12.71 -3.47
N GLU A 49 -7.84 -11.55 -3.07
CA GLU A 49 -8.91 -10.86 -3.78
C GLU A 49 -8.48 -9.49 -4.29
N SER A 50 -8.69 -9.22 -5.57
CA SER A 50 -8.52 -7.89 -6.18
C SER A 50 -9.56 -6.90 -5.62
N GLY A 51 -9.18 -5.62 -5.54
CA GLY A 51 -10.03 -4.55 -5.00
C GLY A 51 -10.18 -4.54 -3.47
N LYS A 52 -9.45 -5.41 -2.75
CA LYS A 52 -9.45 -5.43 -1.27
C LYS A 52 -8.34 -4.59 -0.65
N ALA A 53 -7.34 -4.17 -1.42
CA ALA A 53 -6.35 -3.23 -0.93
C ALA A 53 -6.94 -1.81 -0.95
N ILE A 54 -6.95 -1.16 0.22
CA ILE A 54 -7.61 0.15 0.42
C ILE A 54 -6.57 1.24 0.64
N TYR A 55 -5.54 0.95 1.43
CA TYR A 55 -4.54 1.93 1.86
C TYR A 55 -3.12 1.40 1.66
N LEU A 56 -2.14 2.31 1.71
CA LEU A 56 -0.72 1.98 1.61
C LEU A 56 0.06 2.56 2.80
N THR A 57 0.97 1.79 3.39
CA THR A 57 1.79 2.29 4.51
C THR A 57 2.89 3.26 4.02
N PRO A 58 3.05 4.43 4.65
CA PRO A 58 4.11 5.39 4.31
C PRO A 58 5.46 5.04 4.92
N HIS A 59 5.46 4.36 6.07
CA HIS A 59 6.65 3.92 6.79
C HIS A 59 6.36 2.58 7.49
N ALA A 60 7.38 1.99 8.12
CA ALA A 60 7.20 0.77 8.90
C ALA A 60 6.41 1.08 10.19
N ILE A 61 5.34 0.34 10.43
CA ILE A 61 4.40 0.53 11.53
C ILE A 61 4.37 -0.74 12.38
N ASP A 62 4.53 -0.60 13.69
CA ASP A 62 4.39 -1.68 14.66
C ASP A 62 3.01 -1.56 15.36
N PRO A 63 2.01 -2.37 14.98
CA PRO A 63 0.65 -2.26 15.52
C PRO A 63 0.59 -2.53 17.03
N THR A 64 1.55 -3.28 17.58
CA THR A 64 1.61 -3.62 19.01
C THR A 64 1.95 -2.41 19.87
N LYS A 65 2.70 -1.46 19.31
CA LYS A 65 3.09 -0.20 19.96
C LYS A 65 2.19 0.96 19.57
N GLN A 66 1.71 0.93 18.33
CA GLN A 66 0.92 2.01 17.73
C GLN A 66 -0.30 1.41 17.01
N PRO A 67 -1.42 1.21 17.73
CA PRO A 67 -2.65 0.66 17.14
C PRO A 67 -3.33 1.63 16.15
N ARG A 68 -2.87 2.89 16.11
CA ARG A 68 -3.30 3.91 15.13
C ARG A 68 -2.08 4.41 14.37
N ALA A 69 -2.17 4.49 13.06
CA ALA A 69 -1.12 5.05 12.24
C ALA A 69 -1.66 5.82 11.04
N MET A 70 -0.83 6.70 10.50
CA MET A 70 -1.12 7.43 9.27
C MET A 70 -0.78 6.56 8.06
N VAL A 71 -1.73 6.44 7.14
CA VAL A 71 -1.59 5.68 5.90
C VAL A 71 -1.94 6.55 4.70
N TYR A 72 -1.44 6.21 3.52
CA TYR A 72 -1.85 6.87 2.29
C TYR A 72 -3.28 6.47 1.92
N LYS A 73 -4.13 7.48 1.77
CA LYS A 73 -5.54 7.35 1.37
C LYS A 73 -5.72 7.52 -0.14
N THR A 74 -4.92 8.39 -0.74
CA THR A 74 -4.98 8.69 -2.17
C THR A 74 -3.58 8.80 -2.75
N GLY A 75 -3.49 8.60 -4.07
CA GLY A 75 -2.25 8.78 -4.83
C GLY A 75 -2.05 7.68 -5.85
N ILE A 76 -1.19 7.98 -6.83
CA ILE A 76 -0.78 7.01 -7.86
C ILE A 76 0.67 6.63 -7.58
N PHE A 77 0.90 5.39 -7.16
CA PHE A 77 2.20 4.91 -6.71
C PHE A 77 2.89 4.00 -7.74
N ASN A 78 4.21 3.95 -7.69
CA ASN A 78 5.01 3.04 -8.49
C ASN A 78 4.83 1.59 -8.01
N ILE A 79 4.43 0.72 -8.93
CA ILE A 79 4.22 -0.72 -8.71
C ILE A 79 5.46 -1.44 -8.19
N GLU A 80 6.67 -0.97 -8.52
CA GLU A 80 7.94 -1.60 -8.12
C GLU A 80 8.35 -1.24 -6.68
N MET A 81 7.80 -0.15 -6.13
CA MET A 81 8.09 0.29 -4.76
C MET A 81 7.22 -0.40 -3.72
N ILE A 82 6.11 -0.97 -4.15
CA ILE A 82 5.13 -1.59 -3.26
C ILE A 82 5.58 -3.00 -2.90
N ARG A 83 5.48 -3.32 -1.62
CA ARG A 83 5.74 -4.66 -1.08
C ARG A 83 4.51 -5.52 -1.27
N TRP A 84 4.48 -6.20 -2.39
CA TRP A 84 3.42 -7.15 -2.73
C TRP A 84 3.60 -8.47 -1.97
N PRO A 85 2.50 -9.16 -1.64
CA PRO A 85 2.55 -10.55 -1.22
C PRO A 85 3.14 -11.44 -2.33
N ASP A 86 3.85 -12.50 -1.96
CA ASP A 86 4.50 -13.42 -2.92
C ASP A 86 3.50 -14.09 -3.89
N THR A 87 2.22 -14.13 -3.52
CA THR A 87 1.12 -14.66 -4.33
C THR A 87 0.74 -13.74 -5.51
N VAL A 88 1.19 -12.48 -5.50
CA VAL A 88 0.81 -11.44 -6.47
C VAL A 88 1.95 -11.18 -7.46
N ILE A 89 2.02 -12.03 -8.48
CA ILE A 89 3.15 -12.04 -9.44
C ILE A 89 2.88 -11.15 -10.65
N THR A 90 1.65 -11.14 -11.16
CA THR A 90 1.28 -10.43 -12.40
C THR A 90 0.93 -8.97 -12.15
N ASP A 91 1.35 -8.07 -13.04
CA ASP A 91 1.01 -6.64 -12.98
C ASP A 91 -0.50 -6.38 -13.03
N GLN A 92 -1.26 -7.21 -13.76
CA GLN A 92 -2.72 -7.13 -13.77
C GLN A 92 -3.33 -7.24 -12.37
N LYS A 93 -2.86 -8.21 -11.55
CA LYS A 93 -3.33 -8.37 -10.16
C LYS A 93 -2.89 -7.22 -9.27
N LYS A 94 -1.68 -6.70 -9.47
CA LYS A 94 -1.15 -5.55 -8.71
C LYS A 94 -1.96 -4.27 -8.98
N VAL A 95 -2.24 -3.98 -10.25
CA VAL A 95 -3.09 -2.86 -10.66
C VAL A 95 -4.52 -3.04 -10.13
N ALA A 96 -5.05 -4.25 -10.23
CA ALA A 96 -6.39 -4.55 -9.74
C ALA A 96 -6.50 -4.59 -8.20
N ALA A 97 -5.39 -4.66 -7.46
CA ALA A 97 -5.40 -4.75 -6.00
C ALA A 97 -6.15 -3.58 -5.36
N PHE A 98 -5.93 -2.38 -5.88
CA PHE A 98 -6.48 -1.12 -5.38
C PHE A 98 -7.73 -0.64 -6.13
N ALA A 99 -8.29 -1.46 -7.02
CA ALA A 99 -9.46 -1.09 -7.83
C ALA A 99 -10.65 -0.75 -6.92
N GLY A 100 -11.19 0.47 -7.06
CA GLY A 100 -12.29 0.99 -6.22
C GLY A 100 -11.83 1.75 -4.98
N SER A 101 -10.53 1.83 -4.70
CA SER A 101 -9.96 2.67 -3.64
C SER A 101 -9.50 4.04 -4.18
N GLY A 102 -9.14 4.96 -3.28
CA GLY A 102 -8.52 6.24 -3.66
C GLY A 102 -7.06 6.11 -4.08
N VAL A 103 -6.45 4.96 -3.82
CA VAL A 103 -5.07 4.61 -4.20
C VAL A 103 -5.09 3.92 -5.55
N SER A 104 -4.06 4.14 -6.36
CA SER A 104 -3.85 3.42 -7.61
C SER A 104 -2.36 3.18 -7.82
N VAL A 105 -2.05 2.20 -8.66
CA VAL A 105 -0.65 1.83 -8.94
C VAL A 105 -0.46 1.69 -10.44
N GLN A 106 0.71 2.11 -10.91
CA GLN A 106 1.11 1.91 -12.30
C GLN A 106 2.63 1.80 -12.41
N PRO A 107 3.15 1.12 -13.45
CA PRO A 107 4.55 1.19 -13.81
C PRO A 107 4.96 2.63 -14.10
N LEU A 108 6.23 2.98 -13.81
CA LEU A 108 6.78 4.25 -14.27
C LEU A 108 6.74 4.28 -15.81
N ALA A 109 6.29 5.40 -16.37
CA ALA A 109 6.39 5.61 -17.80
C ALA A 109 7.88 5.54 -18.19
N LYS A 110 8.24 4.60 -19.07
CA LYS A 110 9.56 4.58 -19.70
C LYS A 110 9.62 5.82 -20.59
N SER A 111 10.34 6.85 -20.15
CA SER A 111 10.78 7.95 -21.01
C SER A 111 11.82 7.47 -22.00
#